data_AF-A0A183JZU2-F1
#
_entry.id   AF-A0A183JZU2-F1
#
_cell.length_a   1.000
_cell.length_b   1.000
_cell.length_c   1.000
_cell.angle_alpha   90.00
_cell.angle_beta   90.00
_cell.angle_gamma   90.00
#
_symmetry.space_group_name_H-M   'P 1'
#
loop_
_entity.id
_entity.type
_entity.pdbx_description
1 polymer ?
#
loop_
_entity_poly.entity_id
_entity_poly.type
_entity_poly.pdbx_seq_one_letter_code
_entity_poly.pdbx_strand_id
1 'polypeptide(L)' 'MKDAVDAELQDQQAGFRRDRSCTDRIATLLIIVEQSVEWNSSLYINFIDYEKVFDSVDRRILWKLL' A
#
# COMPACT_ATOMS: atom_id res chain seq x y z
N MET A 1 13.00 -16.47 1.68
CA MET A 1 12.11 -15.61 2.51
C MET A 1 11.53 -14.47 1.68
N LYS A 2 12.35 -13.65 1.00
CA LYS A 2 11.87 -12.52 0.19
C LYS A 2 10.82 -12.93 -0.86
N ASP A 3 11.12 -13.95 -1.66
CA ASP A 3 10.19 -14.42 -2.71
C ASP A 3 8.92 -15.09 -2.17
N ALA A 4 9.01 -15.69 -0.97
CA ALA A 4 7.86 -16.31 -0.30
C ALA A 4 6.92 -15.25 0.29
N VAL A 5 7.46 -14.19 0.89
CA VAL A 5 6.67 -13.08 1.42
C VAL A 5 6.07 -12.25 0.29
N ASP A 6 6.81 -12.02 -0.81
CA ASP A 6 6.31 -11.27 -1.96
C ASP A 6 5.07 -11.90 -2.62
N ALA A 7 4.92 -13.23 -2.55
CA ALA A 7 3.74 -13.94 -3.03
C ALA A 7 2.48 -13.70 -2.15
N GLU A 8 2.67 -13.45 -0.86
CA GLU A 8 1.60 -13.21 0.12
C GLU A 8 1.21 -11.71 0.21
N LEU A 9 2.10 -10.80 -0.22
CA LEU A 9 1.83 -9.36 -0.19
C LEU A 9 0.83 -8.94 -1.25
N GLN A 10 -0.12 -8.09 -0.86
CA GLN A 10 -1.08 -7.50 -1.78
C GLN A 10 -0.40 -6.77 -2.95
N ASP A 11 -1.03 -6.86 -4.12
CA ASP A 11 -0.59 -6.16 -5.31
C ASP A 11 -0.68 -4.65 -5.21
N GLN A 12 -1.36 -4.11 -4.20
CA GLN A 12 -1.44 -2.69 -3.89
C GLN A 12 -0.26 -2.21 -3.03
N GLN A 13 0.49 -3.11 -2.38
CA GLN A 13 1.67 -2.70 -1.64
C GLN A 13 2.81 -2.36 -2.60
N ALA A 14 3.36 -1.15 -2.46
CA ALA A 14 4.55 -0.71 -3.20
C ALA A 14 5.79 -0.58 -2.29
N GLY A 15 5.58 -0.17 -1.04
CA GLY A 15 6.66 -0.02 -0.06
C GLY A 15 7.43 -1.32 0.16
N PHE A 16 8.76 -1.22 0.17
CA PHE A 16 9.71 -2.32 0.42
C PHE A 16 9.64 -3.49 -0.60
N ARG A 17 8.97 -3.32 -1.74
CA ARG A 17 8.95 -4.31 -2.82
C ARG A 17 9.90 -3.92 -3.95
N ARG A 18 10.52 -4.90 -4.59
CA ARG A 18 11.36 -4.66 -5.77
C ARG A 18 10.49 -4.21 -6.93
N ASP A 19 11.00 -3.31 -7.76
CA ASP A 19 10.37 -2.84 -9.00
C ASP A 19 8.99 -2.16 -8.81
N ARG A 20 8.72 -1.67 -7.59
CA ARG A 20 7.51 -0.89 -7.28
C ARG A 20 7.91 0.43 -6.64
N SER A 21 7.42 1.54 -7.19
CA SER A 21 7.77 2.88 -6.71
C SER A 21 6.57 3.63 -6.13
N CYS A 22 6.85 4.65 -5.31
CA CYS A 22 5.85 5.60 -4.85
C CYS A 22 5.24 6.37 -6.03
N THR A 23 6.05 6.68 -7.05
CA THR A 23 5.61 7.40 -8.26
C THR A 23 4.51 6.64 -8.99
N ASP A 24 4.61 5.32 -9.12
CA ASP A 24 3.57 4.51 -9.77
C ASP A 24 2.24 4.57 -9.02
N ARG A 25 2.29 4.64 -7.69
CA ARG A 25 1.10 4.78 -6.84
C ARG A 25 0.48 6.16 -6.93
N ILE A 26 1.29 7.21 -7.00
CA ILE A 26 0.81 8.57 -7.24
C ILE A 26 0.15 8.66 -8.61
N ALA A 27 0.77 8.11 -9.66
CA ALA A 27 0.19 8.07 -11.00
C ALA A 27 -1.14 7.29 -11.02
N THR A 28 -1.22 6.15 -10.33
CA THR A 28 -2.47 5.38 -10.20
C THR A 28 -3.57 6.21 -9.53
N LEU A 29 -3.25 6.94 -8.46
CA LEU A 29 -4.22 7.80 -7.77
C LEU A 29 -4.71 8.93 -8.68
N LEU A 30 -3.82 9.56 -9.44
CA LEU A 30 -4.18 10.61 -10.40
C LEU A 30 -5.14 10.07 -11.46
N ILE A 31 -4.87 8.88 -12.01
CA ILE A 31 -5.75 8.23 -12.99
C ILE A 31 -7.14 7.97 -12.40
N ILE A 32 -7.25 7.49 -11.15
CA ILE A 32 -8.54 7.25 -10.49
C ILE A 32 -9.33 8.55 -10.31
N VAL A 33 -8.65 9.64 -9.93
CA VAL A 33 -9.25 10.97 -9.80
C VAL A 33 -9.76 11.47 -11.16
N GLU A 34 -8.92 11.39 -12.19
CA GLU A 34 -9.26 11.82 -13.55
C GLU A 34 -10.47 11.05 -14.09
N GLN A 35 -10.49 9.72 -13.96
CA GLN A 35 -11.65 8.91 -14.38
C GLN A 35 -12.91 9.29 -13.60
N SER A 36 -12.80 9.54 -12.30
CA SER A 36 -13.97 9.91 -11.50
C SER A 36 -14.60 11.22 -11.99
N VAL A 37 -13.77 12.19 -12.40
CA VAL A 37 -14.20 13.44 -13.02
C VAL A 37 -14.81 13.18 -14.40
N GLU A 38 -14.17 12.37 -15.23
CA GLU A 38 -14.65 12.04 -16.59
C GLU A 38 -16.03 11.40 -16.58
N TRP A 39 -16.27 10.47 -15.66
CA TRP A 39 -17.53 9.72 -15.56
C TRP A 39 -18.57 10.37 -14.62
N ASN A 40 -18.26 11.56 -14.08
CA ASN A 40 -19.09 12.27 -13.08
C ASN A 40 -19.51 11.36 -11.91
N SER A 41 -18.62 10.49 -11.47
CA SER A 41 -18.84 9.58 -10.34
C SER A 41 -18.31 10.18 -9.04
N SER A 42 -18.99 9.94 -7.94
CA SER A 42 -18.50 10.36 -6.62
C SER A 42 -17.24 9.58 -6.22
N LEU A 43 -16.22 10.31 -5.77
CA LEU A 43 -14.96 9.75 -5.27
C LEU A 43 -14.67 10.30 -3.87
N TYR A 44 -14.31 9.40 -2.95
CA TYR A 44 -13.87 9.75 -1.60
C TYR A 44 -12.50 9.12 -1.36
N ILE A 45 -11.54 9.90 -0.85
CA ILE A 45 -10.17 9.47 -0.59
C ILE A 45 -9.87 9.71 0.88
N ASN A 46 -9.24 8.73 1.55
CA ASN A 46 -8.75 8.87 2.91
C ASN A 46 -7.26 8.54 2.97
N PHE A 47 -6.50 9.34 3.72
CA PHE A 47 -5.09 9.11 4.00
C PHE A 47 -4.96 8.48 5.38
N ILE A 48 -4.33 7.32 5.45
CA ILE A 48 -4.12 6.56 6.70
C ILE A 48 -2.62 6.48 6.93
N ASP A 49 -2.19 6.86 8.13
CA ASP A 49 -0.80 6.71 8.58
C ASP A 49 -0.77 6.07 9.97
N TYR A 50 0.29 5.32 10.26
CA TYR A 50 0.47 4.63 11.53
C TYR A 50 1.53 5.34 12.37
N GLU A 51 1.17 5.76 13.58
CA GLU A 51 2.13 6.34 14.51
C GLU A 51 3.21 5.31 14.89
N LYS A 52 4.48 5.65 14.62
CA LYS A 52 5.66 4.86 14.97
C LYS A 52 5.53 3.38 14.57
N VAL A 53 5.18 3.12 13.32
CA VAL A 53 4.83 1.77 12.82
C VAL A 53 5.84 0.68 13.15
N PHE A 54 7.14 0.97 13.20
CA PHE A 54 8.14 -0.05 13.54
C PHE A 54 8.26 -0.31 15.05
N ASP A 55 7.96 0.69 15.88
CA ASP A 55 8.01 0.56 17.34
C ASP A 55 6.71 -0.02 17.92
N SER A 56 5.58 0.17 17.22
CA SER A 56 4.24 -0.21 17.69
C SER A 56 3.83 -1.65 17.36
N VAL A 57 4.64 -2.39 16.58
CA VAL A 57 4.36 -3.80 16.23
C VAL A 57 4.54 -4.72 17.44
N ASP A 58 3.52 -5.52 17.79
CA ASP A 58 3.65 -6.58 18.82
C ASP A 58 4.62 -7.66 18.33
N ARG A 59 5.80 -7.68 18.94
CA ARG A 59 6.88 -8.62 18.61
C ARG A 59 6.48 -10.09 18.77
N ARG A 60 5.61 -10.43 19.72
CA ARG A 60 5.16 -11.82 19.93
C ARG A 60 4.27 -12.28 18.78
N ILE A 61 3.45 -11.38 18.23
CA ILE A 61 2.64 -11.67 17.05
C ILE A 61 3.55 -11.79 15.84
N LEU A 62 4.49 -10.85 15.66
CA LEU A 62 5.44 -10.89 14.54
C LEU A 62 6.23 -12.20 14.48
N TRP A 63 6.77 -12.68 15.61
CA TRP A 63 7.49 -13.96 15.67
C TRP A 63 6.65 -15.20 15.39
N LYS A 64 5.32 -15.12 15.52
CA LYS A 64 4.42 -16.23 15.14
C LYS A 64 4.09 -16.21 13.64
N LEU A 65 4.22 -15.06 13.00
CA LEU A 65 3.93 -14.86 11.57
C LEU A 65 5.16 -15.12 10.68
N LEU A 66 6.37 -14.94 11.22
CA LEU A 66 7.64 -15.28 10.58
C LEU A 66 8.01 -16.75 10.80
#